data_AF-A0AAE8N2I0-F1
#
_entry.id   AF-A0AAE8N2I0-F1
#
_cell.length_a   1.000
_cell.length_b   1.000
_cell.length_c   1.000
_cell.angle_alpha   90.00
_cell.angle_beta   90.00
_cell.angle_gamma   90.00
#
_symmetry.space_group_name_H-M   'P 1'
#
loop_
_entity.id
_entity.type
_entity.pdbx_description
1 polymer ?
#
loop_
_entity_poly.entity_id
_entity_poly.type
_entity_poly.pdbx_seq_one_letter_code
_entity_poly.pdbx_strand_id
1 'polypeptide(L)'
;MEEPHAELMKCLRRAYQDEEYSDLTIKCLGATYNVHKILVCPRSDFFAAACRWPSSTNDEQEGQRASDGYTPSGDAVSTQSGTKVINLDDNDPIAVWAMVQYLYHLEYPTPTDEMEENALGGWKQSDLSPPGGGQGRDSVKAWNIPSWTMPSNNQDLIPALDWRCIHRHAKIYSLAEKYGISGLKHFSSRRFKSSLDGHYHGDWVDVLACVREVYTGTPQHDRELRDEMRTALRVNMELVESEKMQELMLEIPQVAIDVLLDYHQHNRPNTAPKKSPKKRLKSECW
;
A
#
# COMPACT_ATOMS: atom_id res chain seq x y z
N MET A 1 -0.05 -1.12 -36.92
CA MET A 1 -0.87 -0.25 -36.06
C MET A 1 -0.44 -0.54 -34.63
N GLU A 2 -0.39 0.48 -33.77
CA GLU A 2 -0.21 0.29 -32.33
C GLU A 2 -1.48 -0.40 -31.77
N GLU A 3 -1.36 -1.25 -30.75
CA GLU A 3 -2.55 -1.89 -30.18
C GLU A 3 -3.38 -0.86 -29.38
N PRO A 4 -4.73 -0.87 -29.44
CA PRO A 4 -5.55 0.15 -28.78
C PRO A 4 -5.30 0.28 -27.27
N HIS A 5 -4.91 -0.81 -26.60
CA HIS A 5 -4.50 -0.78 -25.20
C HIS A 5 -3.17 -0.05 -24.98
N ALA A 6 -2.19 -0.25 -25.86
CA ALA A 6 -0.90 0.44 -25.78
C ALA A 6 -1.03 1.95 -26.03
N GLU A 7 -1.87 2.33 -26.99
CA GLU A 7 -2.25 3.73 -27.27
C GLU A 7 -2.92 4.39 -26.06
N LEU A 8 -3.92 3.73 -25.45
CA LEU A 8 -4.57 4.23 -24.24
C LEU A 8 -3.57 4.41 -23.08
N MET A 9 -2.73 3.41 -22.80
CA MET A 9 -1.72 3.48 -21.73
C MET A 9 -0.66 4.56 -21.99
N LYS A 10 -0.40 4.92 -23.26
CA LYS A 10 0.48 6.02 -23.68
C LYS A 10 -0.18 7.39 -23.43
N CYS A 11 -1.47 7.52 -23.68
CA CYS A 11 -2.25 8.71 -23.29
C CYS A 11 -2.29 8.89 -21.76
N LEU A 12 -2.49 7.82 -20.99
CA LEU A 12 -2.47 7.87 -19.52
C LEU A 12 -1.10 8.28 -18.98
N ARG A 13 0.00 7.69 -19.50
CA ARG A 13 1.38 8.13 -19.19
C ARG A 13 1.59 9.62 -19.42
N ARG A 14 1.10 10.15 -20.55
CA ARG A 14 1.24 11.57 -20.88
C ARG A 14 0.41 12.47 -19.96
N ALA A 15 -0.81 12.07 -19.61
CA ALA A 15 -1.64 12.80 -18.66
C ALA A 15 -1.04 12.85 -17.23
N TYR A 16 -0.14 11.92 -16.87
CA TYR A 16 0.63 12.02 -15.63
C TYR A 16 1.81 13.02 -15.73
N GLN A 17 2.38 13.20 -16.92
CA GLN A 17 3.61 13.98 -17.14
C GLN A 17 3.32 15.46 -17.43
N ASP A 18 2.31 15.75 -18.25
CA ASP A 18 2.03 17.10 -18.73
C ASP A 18 1.16 17.92 -17.75
N GLU A 19 0.55 17.27 -16.74
CA GLU A 19 -0.45 17.79 -15.79
C GLU A 19 -1.70 18.48 -16.42
N GLU A 20 -1.79 18.53 -17.75
CA GLU A 20 -2.87 19.12 -18.54
C GLU A 20 -4.22 18.44 -18.21
N TYR A 21 -5.27 19.24 -17.95
CA TYR A 21 -6.60 18.82 -17.48
C TYR A 21 -6.69 18.27 -16.05
N SER A 22 -5.62 18.34 -15.24
CA SER A 22 -5.69 17.95 -13.82
C SER A 22 -6.67 18.83 -13.03
N ASP A 23 -7.50 18.19 -12.22
CA ASP A 23 -8.63 18.82 -11.53
C ASP A 23 -8.75 18.42 -10.04
N LEU A 24 -7.80 17.63 -9.55
CA LEU A 24 -7.59 17.20 -8.18
C LEU A 24 -6.09 17.29 -7.85
N THR A 25 -5.74 17.72 -6.64
CA THR A 25 -4.35 17.74 -6.14
C THR A 25 -4.26 16.86 -4.90
N ILE A 26 -3.34 15.90 -4.90
CA ILE A 26 -2.99 15.11 -3.72
C ILE A 26 -1.71 15.70 -3.12
N LYS A 27 -1.62 15.78 -1.79
CA LYS A 27 -0.40 16.20 -1.06
C LYS A 27 0.01 15.17 -0.02
N CYS A 28 1.32 15.02 0.20
CA CYS A 28 1.88 14.11 1.20
C CYS A 28 3.26 14.59 1.68
N LEU A 29 3.35 15.04 2.93
CA LEU A 29 4.57 15.54 3.59
C LEU A 29 5.32 16.63 2.80
N GLY A 30 4.60 17.41 2.01
CA GLY A 30 5.15 18.46 1.13
C GLY A 30 5.33 18.03 -0.33
N ALA A 31 5.29 16.73 -0.64
CA ALA A 31 5.08 16.27 -2.02
C ALA A 31 3.68 16.74 -2.49
N THR A 32 3.57 17.10 -3.77
CA THR A 32 2.31 17.52 -4.41
C THR A 32 2.19 16.79 -5.75
N TYR A 33 1.01 16.24 -6.03
CA TYR A 33 0.69 15.50 -7.25
C TYR A 33 -0.59 16.10 -7.85
N ASN A 34 -0.50 16.68 -9.05
CA ASN A 34 -1.69 17.13 -9.77
C ASN A 34 -2.25 15.97 -10.60
N VAL A 35 -3.51 15.64 -10.36
CA VAL A 35 -4.14 14.40 -10.80
C VAL A 35 -5.57 14.58 -11.30
N HIS A 36 -6.08 13.56 -12.00
CA HIS A 36 -7.38 13.60 -12.68
C HIS A 36 -8.45 12.85 -11.89
N LYS A 37 -9.54 13.52 -11.51
CA LYS A 37 -10.70 12.87 -10.84
C LYS A 37 -11.24 11.69 -11.64
N ILE A 38 -11.25 11.77 -12.98
CA ILE A 38 -11.73 10.70 -13.86
C ILE A 38 -10.87 9.43 -13.84
N LEU A 39 -9.59 9.53 -13.43
CA LEU A 39 -8.70 8.37 -13.25
C LEU A 39 -8.63 7.90 -11.80
N VAL A 40 -8.68 8.84 -10.85
CA VAL A 40 -8.52 8.56 -9.42
C VAL A 40 -9.83 8.07 -8.78
N CYS A 41 -10.97 8.74 -9.03
CA CYS A 41 -12.23 8.45 -8.34
C CYS A 41 -12.85 7.10 -8.72
N PRO A 42 -12.91 6.66 -10.00
CA PRO A 42 -13.44 5.34 -10.35
C PRO A 42 -12.59 4.16 -9.85
N ARG A 43 -11.42 4.43 -9.25
CA ARG A 43 -10.48 3.43 -8.73
C ARG A 43 -10.31 3.48 -7.20
N SER A 44 -11.05 4.35 -6.52
CA SER A 44 -10.99 4.55 -5.07
C SER A 44 -12.31 5.16 -4.55
N ASP A 45 -13.07 4.38 -3.77
CA ASP A 45 -14.28 4.90 -3.11
C ASP A 45 -13.97 6.04 -2.14
N PHE A 46 -12.78 6.01 -1.50
CA PHE A 46 -12.31 7.11 -0.66
C PHE A 46 -12.15 8.41 -1.47
N PHE A 47 -11.36 8.40 -2.56
CA PHE A 47 -11.16 9.62 -3.35
C PHE A 47 -12.46 10.06 -4.05
N ALA A 48 -13.33 9.13 -4.44
CA ALA A 48 -14.65 9.46 -4.97
C ALA A 48 -15.55 10.13 -3.92
N ALA A 49 -15.60 9.61 -2.68
CA ALA A 49 -16.38 10.19 -1.59
C ALA A 49 -15.82 11.55 -1.17
N ALA A 50 -14.51 11.64 -0.99
CA ALA A 50 -13.80 12.89 -0.72
C ALA A 50 -14.07 13.92 -1.82
N CYS A 51 -14.02 13.55 -3.11
CA CYS A 51 -14.35 14.45 -4.21
C CYS A 51 -15.79 14.94 -4.18
N ARG A 52 -16.77 14.05 -3.95
CA ARG A 52 -18.21 14.36 -3.92
C ARG A 52 -18.60 15.36 -2.82
N TRP A 53 -18.00 15.28 -1.63
CA TRP A 53 -18.30 16.19 -0.54
C TRP A 53 -17.36 17.42 -0.58
N PRO A 54 -17.85 18.67 -0.57
CA PRO A 54 -16.97 19.83 -0.40
C PRO A 54 -16.30 19.74 0.97
N SER A 55 -14.99 19.97 1.05
CA SER A 55 -14.26 19.88 2.33
C SER A 55 -14.92 20.83 3.34
N SER A 56 -15.48 20.28 4.41
CA SER A 56 -16.27 21.07 5.36
C SER A 56 -15.42 22.20 5.93
N THR A 57 -15.73 23.44 5.54
CA THR A 57 -15.35 24.62 6.30
C THR A 57 -16.00 24.48 7.67
N ASN A 58 -15.20 24.58 8.73
CA ASN A 58 -15.68 24.48 10.10
C ASN A 58 -16.85 25.45 10.34
N ASP A 59 -17.96 24.95 10.84
CA ASP A 59 -18.76 25.59 11.89
C ASP A 59 -19.75 24.57 12.48
N GLU A 60 -20.16 24.80 13.72
CA GLU A 60 -20.91 23.85 14.54
C GLU A 60 -22.41 23.88 14.24
N GLN A 61 -23.02 22.72 13.94
CA GLN A 61 -24.42 22.49 14.27
C GLN A 61 -24.78 20.99 14.33
N GLU A 62 -24.50 20.39 15.48
CA GLU A 62 -25.12 19.11 15.84
C GLU A 62 -26.60 19.34 16.21
N GLY A 63 -27.51 18.84 15.38
CA GLY A 63 -28.88 18.55 15.79
C GLY A 63 -29.99 19.30 15.05
N GLN A 64 -30.60 18.62 14.08
CA GLN A 64 -32.04 18.33 14.13
C GLN A 64 -32.41 17.14 13.23
N ARG A 65 -33.51 16.45 13.57
CA ARG A 65 -34.07 15.29 12.85
C ARG A 65 -35.48 15.64 12.35
N ALA A 66 -35.89 14.95 11.29
CA ALA A 66 -37.16 15.12 10.56
C ALA A 66 -37.24 16.44 9.78
N SER A 67 -38.02 16.54 8.69
CA SER A 67 -39.03 15.59 8.16
C SER A 67 -38.96 15.42 6.64
N ASP A 68 -39.80 14.53 6.10
CA ASP A 68 -39.88 14.18 4.68
C ASP A 68 -40.21 15.38 3.76
N GLY A 69 -39.58 15.42 2.58
CA GLY A 69 -39.84 16.45 1.57
C GLY A 69 -39.10 16.19 0.26
N TYR A 70 -39.77 15.56 -0.71
CA TYR A 70 -39.26 15.43 -2.07
C TYR A 70 -39.70 16.61 -2.94
N THR A 71 -38.73 17.36 -3.47
CA THR A 71 -38.91 18.25 -4.62
C THR A 71 -37.69 18.15 -5.55
N PRO A 72 -37.85 17.82 -6.84
CA PRO A 72 -36.76 17.85 -7.82
C PRO A 72 -36.56 19.26 -8.40
N SER A 73 -35.53 19.40 -9.24
CA SER A 73 -35.26 20.57 -10.09
C SER A 73 -34.86 21.87 -9.37
N GLY A 74 -33.55 22.06 -9.26
CA GLY A 74 -32.90 23.36 -9.08
C GLY A 74 -31.47 23.25 -9.59
N ASP A 75 -31.05 24.15 -10.49
CA ASP A 75 -29.78 24.05 -11.21
C ASP A 75 -28.57 24.30 -10.30
N ALA A 76 -28.09 23.24 -9.65
CA ALA A 76 -26.87 23.21 -8.86
C ALA A 76 -25.61 23.29 -9.75
N VAL A 77 -25.43 24.44 -10.41
CA VAL A 77 -24.19 24.81 -11.12
C VAL A 77 -23.10 25.06 -10.08
N SER A 78 -22.51 23.97 -9.59
CA SER A 78 -21.48 23.96 -8.57
C SER A 78 -20.12 24.39 -9.16
N THR A 79 -19.99 25.65 -9.56
CA THR A 79 -18.75 26.25 -10.08
C THR A 79 -17.72 26.46 -8.98
N GLN A 80 -17.27 25.37 -8.35
CA GLN A 80 -16.03 25.34 -7.59
C GLN A 80 -14.86 25.26 -8.58
N SER A 81 -14.55 26.40 -9.20
CA SER A 81 -13.45 26.57 -10.17
C SER A 81 -12.06 26.57 -9.52
N GLY A 82 -11.88 25.78 -8.46
CA GLY A 82 -10.62 25.60 -7.75
C GLY A 82 -10.29 24.12 -7.67
N THR A 83 -9.06 23.75 -8.04
CA THR A 83 -8.54 22.39 -7.96
C THR A 83 -8.69 21.86 -6.53
N LYS A 84 -9.41 20.75 -6.37
CA LYS A 84 -9.67 20.20 -5.04
C LYS A 84 -8.37 19.67 -4.44
N VAL A 85 -8.07 20.00 -3.18
CA VAL A 85 -6.87 19.48 -2.49
C VAL A 85 -7.26 18.39 -1.50
N ILE A 86 -6.55 17.26 -1.52
CA ILE A 86 -6.62 16.19 -0.53
C ILE A 86 -5.22 16.01 0.08
N ASN A 87 -5.12 16.05 1.40
CA ASN A 87 -3.89 15.88 2.15
C ASN A 87 -3.81 14.45 2.71
N LEU A 88 -2.66 13.80 2.58
CA LEU A 88 -2.35 12.44 3.02
C LEU A 88 -1.05 12.41 3.88
N ASP A 89 -0.71 13.51 4.57
CA ASP A 89 0.56 13.68 5.30
C ASP A 89 0.76 12.63 6.43
N ASP A 90 -0.32 12.01 6.93
CA ASP A 90 -0.29 10.89 7.88
C ASP A 90 0.16 9.55 7.26
N ASN A 91 0.50 9.50 5.96
CA ASN A 91 0.90 8.29 5.26
C ASN A 91 2.38 8.31 4.84
N ASP A 92 2.92 7.09 4.68
CA ASP A 92 4.25 6.90 4.10
C ASP A 92 4.30 7.49 2.66
N PRO A 93 5.22 8.43 2.38
CA PRO A 93 5.22 9.18 1.12
C PRO A 93 5.66 8.30 -0.06
N ILE A 94 6.40 7.23 0.18
CA ILE A 94 6.82 6.26 -0.83
C ILE A 94 5.61 5.39 -1.23
N ALA A 95 4.78 5.00 -0.25
CA ALA A 95 3.54 4.28 -0.51
C ALA A 95 2.49 5.17 -1.23
N VAL A 96 2.40 6.46 -0.89
CA VAL A 96 1.55 7.44 -1.63
C VAL A 96 2.05 7.62 -3.06
N TRP A 97 3.35 7.81 -3.27
CA TRP A 97 3.94 7.90 -4.61
C TRP A 97 3.64 6.64 -5.45
N ALA A 98 3.84 5.45 -4.89
CA ALA A 98 3.56 4.18 -5.59
C ALA A 98 2.07 4.00 -5.92
N MET A 99 1.16 4.47 -5.05
CA MET A 99 -0.27 4.54 -5.35
C MET A 99 -0.55 5.46 -6.53
N VAL A 100 -0.02 6.69 -6.52
CA VAL A 100 -0.24 7.66 -7.61
C VAL A 100 0.30 7.11 -8.94
N GLN A 101 1.50 6.50 -8.95
CA GLN A 101 2.05 5.83 -10.13
C GLN A 101 1.09 4.75 -10.66
N TYR A 102 0.62 3.85 -9.80
CA TYR A 102 -0.30 2.78 -10.17
C TYR A 102 -1.66 3.26 -10.71
N LEU A 103 -2.14 4.43 -10.26
CA LEU A 103 -3.40 5.02 -10.71
C LEU A 103 -3.40 5.37 -12.21
N TYR A 104 -2.22 5.64 -12.79
CA TYR A 104 -2.04 5.93 -14.21
C TYR A 104 -1.42 4.78 -15.01
N HIS A 105 -0.47 4.06 -14.42
CA HIS A 105 0.37 3.10 -15.13
C HIS A 105 -0.11 1.64 -15.01
N LEU A 106 -1.05 1.34 -14.11
CA LEU A 106 -1.46 -0.01 -13.71
C LEU A 106 -0.35 -0.85 -13.04
N GLU A 107 0.78 -0.21 -12.74
CA GLU A 107 1.93 -0.73 -12.02
C GLU A 107 2.62 0.40 -11.26
N TYR A 108 3.44 0.03 -10.27
CA TYR A 108 4.51 0.90 -9.78
C TYR A 108 5.84 0.22 -10.09
N PRO A 109 6.88 0.97 -10.52
CA PRO A 109 8.16 0.38 -10.87
C PRO A 109 8.86 -0.19 -9.63
N THR A 110 9.70 -1.20 -9.85
CA THR A 110 10.77 -1.57 -8.91
C THR A 110 12.01 -0.77 -9.28
N PRO A 111 12.50 0.11 -8.41
CA PRO A 111 13.75 0.81 -8.65
C PRO A 111 14.99 -0.13 -8.51
N THR A 112 15.98 -0.04 -9.42
CA THR A 112 17.30 -0.72 -9.43
C THR A 112 18.46 0.15 -10.03
N ASP A 113 19.34 0.73 -9.21
CA ASP A 113 20.59 1.46 -9.55
C ASP A 113 20.58 3.00 -9.87
N GLU A 114 20.62 3.54 -11.10
CA GLU A 114 21.09 4.95 -11.33
C GLU A 114 20.31 6.14 -10.67
N MET A 115 19.00 6.05 -10.45
CA MET A 115 18.18 7.20 -10.01
C MET A 115 18.57 7.79 -8.63
N GLU A 116 19.10 7.01 -7.68
CA GLU A 116 19.24 7.52 -6.30
C GLU A 116 20.39 8.51 -6.14
N GLU A 117 21.45 8.42 -6.95
CA GLU A 117 22.50 9.44 -6.94
C GLU A 117 21.94 10.83 -7.35
N ASN A 118 20.90 10.84 -8.20
CA ASN A 118 20.15 12.03 -8.56
C ASN A 118 19.09 12.42 -7.50
N ALA A 119 18.44 11.45 -6.85
CA ALA A 119 17.41 11.72 -5.83
C ALA A 119 17.98 12.18 -4.47
N LEU A 120 19.19 11.73 -4.11
CA LEU A 120 19.83 12.00 -2.82
C LEU A 120 20.62 13.32 -2.77
N GLY A 121 20.51 14.16 -3.81
CA GLY A 121 21.33 15.36 -4.06
C GLY A 121 21.53 16.31 -2.87
N GLY A 122 22.54 16.02 -2.04
CA GLY A 122 22.98 16.86 -0.91
C GLY A 122 22.45 16.48 0.48
N TRP A 123 21.66 15.41 0.64
CA TRP A 123 21.12 14.99 1.95
C TRP A 123 21.95 13.91 2.65
N LYS A 124 21.94 13.90 4.00
CA LYS A 124 22.61 12.87 4.80
C LYS A 124 21.77 12.43 6.02
N GLN A 125 21.90 11.16 6.39
CA GLN A 125 21.21 10.54 7.53
C GLN A 125 21.63 11.10 8.90
N SER A 126 22.72 11.90 8.95
CA SER A 126 23.16 12.68 10.11
C SER A 126 22.13 13.69 10.62
N ASP A 127 21.23 14.13 9.74
CA ASP A 127 20.45 15.35 9.93
C ASP A 127 19.18 15.14 10.80
N LEU A 128 19.01 13.92 11.34
CA LEU A 128 17.84 13.47 12.11
C LEU A 128 18.04 13.47 13.64
N SER A 129 19.02 14.22 14.16
CA SER A 129 19.19 14.38 15.62
C SER A 129 18.07 15.25 16.21
N PRO A 130 17.51 14.92 17.39
CA PRO A 130 16.44 15.71 18.00
C PRO A 130 16.95 17.11 18.40
N PRO A 131 16.17 18.18 18.20
CA PRO A 131 16.64 19.53 18.42
C PRO A 131 16.82 19.85 19.91
N GLY A 132 18.07 19.96 20.35
CA GLY A 132 18.41 20.70 21.57
C GLY A 132 17.93 22.14 21.47
N GLY A 133 17.37 22.67 22.56
CA GLY A 133 16.50 23.85 22.52
C GLY A 133 17.08 25.09 21.83
N GLY A 134 16.40 25.54 20.78
CA GLY A 134 16.67 26.79 20.05
C GLY A 134 15.37 27.36 19.48
N GLN A 135 15.29 28.68 19.33
CA GLN A 135 14.04 29.37 18.97
C GLN A 135 13.89 29.52 17.45
N GLY A 136 12.68 29.23 16.94
CA GLY A 136 12.07 30.04 15.87
C GLY A 136 12.33 29.67 14.41
N ARG A 137 11.32 29.00 13.83
CA ARG A 137 10.75 29.20 12.48
C ARG A 137 11.45 28.64 11.22
N ASP A 138 10.55 28.26 10.31
CA ASP A 138 10.60 28.38 8.84
C ASP A 138 11.76 27.71 8.07
N SER A 139 11.76 26.36 8.00
CA SER A 139 11.84 25.60 6.72
C SER A 139 11.89 24.08 6.94
N VAL A 140 10.75 23.39 6.78
CA VAL A 140 10.80 21.97 6.40
C VAL A 140 11.12 21.93 4.91
N LYS A 141 12.35 21.54 4.55
CA LYS A 141 12.81 21.51 3.15
C LYS A 141 11.85 20.63 2.33
N ALA A 142 11.33 21.17 1.23
CA ALA A 142 10.38 20.45 0.38
C ALA A 142 10.99 19.17 -0.19
N TRP A 143 10.20 18.09 -0.26
CA TRP A 143 10.57 16.88 -0.98
C TRP A 143 10.59 17.20 -2.47
N ASN A 144 11.79 17.31 -3.03
CA ASN A 144 12.00 17.68 -4.42
C ASN A 144 11.75 16.45 -5.32
N ILE A 145 10.48 16.17 -5.61
CA ILE A 145 10.08 15.03 -6.45
C ILE A 145 10.75 15.18 -7.83
N PRO A 146 11.52 14.18 -8.31
CA PRO A 146 12.11 14.27 -9.64
C PRO A 146 11.03 14.34 -10.73
N SER A 147 11.13 15.34 -11.61
CA SER A 147 10.34 15.42 -12.84
C SER A 147 10.65 14.20 -13.71
N TRP A 148 9.69 13.30 -13.89
CA TRP A 148 9.97 11.94 -14.37
C TRP A 148 9.27 11.57 -15.67
N THR A 149 10.04 10.98 -16.59
CA THR A 149 9.55 10.29 -17.79
C THR A 149 9.80 8.79 -17.68
N MET A 150 8.75 7.99 -17.92
CA MET A 150 8.81 6.52 -18.03
C MET A 150 9.92 6.08 -19.02
N PRO A 151 10.97 5.36 -18.59
CA PRO A 151 11.98 4.81 -19.50
C PRO A 151 11.42 3.65 -20.33
N SER A 152 11.91 3.50 -21.57
CA SER A 152 11.48 2.44 -22.49
C SER A 152 12.09 1.06 -22.20
N ASN A 153 13.00 0.94 -21.22
CA ASN A 153 13.64 -0.30 -20.81
C ASN A 153 13.84 -0.34 -19.28
N ASN A 154 13.88 -1.55 -18.72
CA ASN A 154 13.60 -1.83 -17.31
C ASN A 154 14.88 -2.15 -16.50
N GLN A 155 15.88 -1.26 -16.46
CA GLN A 155 17.20 -1.62 -15.88
C GLN A 155 17.82 -0.61 -14.89
N ASP A 156 17.73 0.72 -15.05
CA ASP A 156 18.70 1.64 -14.41
C ASP A 156 18.06 2.79 -13.55
N LEU A 157 17.64 2.54 -12.30
CA LEU A 157 16.90 3.46 -11.40
C LEU A 157 16.90 3.15 -9.83
N ILE A 158 17.81 3.57 -8.90
CA ILE A 158 17.81 3.48 -7.36
C ILE A 158 18.40 2.22 -6.63
N PRO A 159 19.37 2.33 -5.65
CA PRO A 159 19.82 1.20 -4.82
C PRO A 159 20.03 1.37 -3.26
N ALA A 160 20.17 2.58 -2.68
CA ALA A 160 20.40 2.86 -1.24
C ALA A 160 19.13 2.75 -0.36
N LEU A 161 17.95 2.69 -0.99
CA LEU A 161 16.69 2.26 -0.37
C LEU A 161 16.27 0.91 -0.95
N ASP A 162 16.88 -0.19 -0.48
CA ASP A 162 16.66 -1.53 -1.06
C ASP A 162 15.16 -1.85 -1.23
N TRP A 163 14.76 -2.03 -2.49
CA TRP A 163 13.39 -2.31 -2.89
C TRP A 163 13.07 -3.81 -2.96
N ARG A 164 14.04 -4.67 -2.64
CA ARG A 164 13.81 -6.07 -2.24
C ARG A 164 13.12 -6.16 -0.87
N CYS A 165 13.12 -5.06 -0.09
CA CYS A 165 12.47 -5.01 1.21
C CYS A 165 10.93 -5.10 1.10
N ILE A 166 10.43 -6.32 1.33
CA ILE A 166 9.02 -6.74 1.44
C ILE A 166 8.12 -5.77 2.23
N HIS A 167 8.67 -5.07 3.22
CA HIS A 167 8.02 -4.03 4.02
C HIS A 167 7.39 -2.93 3.15
N ARG A 168 8.01 -2.57 2.02
CA ARG A 168 7.45 -1.57 1.08
C ARG A 168 6.16 -2.05 0.45
N HIS A 169 6.08 -3.33 0.08
CA HIS A 169 4.87 -3.90 -0.50
C HIS A 169 3.77 -4.10 0.55
N ALA A 170 4.13 -4.37 1.82
CA ALA A 170 3.17 -4.30 2.94
C ALA A 170 2.59 -2.89 3.12
N LYS A 171 3.42 -1.85 3.19
CA LYS A 171 2.96 -0.45 3.30
C LYS A 171 2.04 -0.03 2.16
N ILE A 172 2.37 -0.41 0.92
CA ILE A 172 1.53 -0.15 -0.25
C ILE A 172 0.20 -0.92 -0.16
N TYR A 173 0.20 -2.14 0.38
CA TYR A 173 -1.00 -2.94 0.61
C TYR A 173 -1.91 -2.34 1.70
N SER A 174 -1.35 -1.98 2.86
CA SER A 174 -2.05 -1.26 3.95
C SER A 174 -2.70 0.03 3.42
N LEU A 175 -1.95 0.79 2.60
CA LEU A 175 -2.42 2.04 2.01
C LEU A 175 -3.49 1.82 0.92
N ALA A 176 -3.35 0.76 0.11
CA ALA A 176 -4.35 0.38 -0.89
C ALA A 176 -5.67 -0.04 -0.25
N GLU A 177 -5.63 -0.73 0.89
CA GLU A 177 -6.83 -1.06 1.68
C GLU A 177 -7.45 0.21 2.28
N LYS A 178 -6.65 1.06 2.95
CA LYS A 178 -7.11 2.34 3.53
C LYS A 178 -7.87 3.21 2.52
N TYR A 179 -7.48 3.18 1.25
CA TYR A 179 -8.07 3.97 0.18
C TYR A 179 -8.95 3.19 -0.82
N GLY A 180 -9.26 1.92 -0.55
CA GLY A 180 -10.19 1.10 -1.36
C GLY A 180 -9.70 0.75 -2.77
N ILE A 181 -8.40 0.77 -3.01
CA ILE A 181 -7.78 0.61 -4.34
C ILE A 181 -7.49 -0.88 -4.58
N SER A 182 -8.54 -1.67 -4.78
CA SER A 182 -8.49 -3.15 -4.86
C SER A 182 -7.44 -3.68 -5.86
N GLY A 183 -7.23 -3.00 -6.98
CA GLY A 183 -6.20 -3.36 -7.97
C GLY A 183 -4.77 -3.16 -7.45
N LEU A 184 -4.51 -2.09 -6.69
CA LEU A 184 -3.20 -1.83 -6.07
C LEU A 184 -2.93 -2.83 -4.95
N LYS A 185 -3.96 -3.17 -4.16
CA LYS A 185 -3.91 -4.19 -3.10
C LYS A 185 -3.48 -5.54 -3.67
N HIS A 186 -4.16 -6.04 -4.70
CA HIS A 186 -3.79 -7.30 -5.34
C HIS A 186 -2.42 -7.25 -6.07
N PHE A 187 -2.07 -6.11 -6.67
CA PHE A 187 -0.76 -5.95 -7.33
C PHE A 187 0.40 -5.97 -6.32
N SER A 188 0.21 -5.33 -5.16
CA SER A 188 1.22 -5.28 -4.09
C SER A 188 1.34 -6.60 -3.33
N SER A 189 0.25 -7.33 -3.06
CA SER A 189 0.36 -8.68 -2.48
C SER A 189 1.04 -9.67 -3.42
N ARG A 190 0.78 -9.61 -4.72
CA ARG A 190 1.49 -10.43 -5.70
C ARG A 190 2.98 -10.12 -5.73
N ARG A 191 3.37 -8.84 -5.76
CA ARG A 191 4.78 -8.41 -5.68
C ARG A 191 5.42 -8.88 -4.37
N PHE A 192 4.76 -8.69 -3.23
CA PHE A 192 5.19 -9.15 -1.90
C PHE A 192 5.52 -10.65 -1.86
N LYS A 193 4.64 -11.50 -2.39
CA LYS A 193 4.84 -12.97 -2.45
C LYS A 193 6.08 -13.32 -3.26
N SER A 194 6.20 -12.77 -4.48
CA SER A 194 7.39 -12.97 -5.32
C SER A 194 8.70 -12.48 -4.67
N SER A 195 8.65 -11.44 -3.84
CA SER A 195 9.81 -10.94 -3.06
C SER A 195 10.16 -11.83 -1.85
N LEU A 196 9.21 -12.60 -1.30
CA LEU A 196 9.49 -13.63 -0.29
C LEU A 196 10.06 -14.90 -0.93
N ASP A 197 9.42 -15.39 -2.00
CA ASP A 197 9.79 -16.63 -2.71
C ASP A 197 11.17 -16.53 -3.39
N GLY A 198 11.53 -15.34 -3.89
CA GLY A 198 12.65 -15.12 -4.81
C GLY A 198 14.07 -15.23 -4.25
N HIS A 199 14.25 -15.82 -3.07
CA HIS A 199 15.39 -15.61 -2.16
C HIS A 199 15.44 -14.19 -1.61
N TYR A 200 14.72 -13.97 -0.51
CA TYR A 200 14.85 -12.76 0.29
C TYR A 200 16.31 -12.56 0.76
N HIS A 201 16.93 -11.46 0.35
CA HIS A 201 18.34 -11.13 0.61
C HIS A 201 18.56 -10.06 1.70
N GLY A 202 17.49 -9.57 2.34
CA GLY A 202 17.57 -8.52 3.37
C GLY A 202 17.92 -9.05 4.76
N ASP A 203 18.08 -8.13 5.71
CA ASP A 203 18.24 -8.46 7.13
C ASP A 203 16.89 -8.96 7.71
N TRP A 204 16.94 -9.88 8.68
CA TRP A 204 15.78 -10.23 9.49
C TRP A 204 15.16 -9.02 10.22
N VAL A 205 15.93 -7.96 10.47
CA VAL A 205 15.41 -6.66 10.95
C VAL A 205 14.32 -6.09 10.04
N ASP A 206 14.50 -6.16 8.72
CA ASP A 206 13.51 -5.71 7.74
C ASP A 206 12.28 -6.64 7.69
N VAL A 207 12.46 -7.94 7.92
CA VAL A 207 11.36 -8.89 8.08
C VAL A 207 10.54 -8.58 9.33
N LEU A 208 11.17 -8.31 10.47
CA LEU A 208 10.48 -7.93 11.71
C LEU A 208 9.71 -6.61 11.56
N ALA A 209 10.30 -5.61 10.90
CA ALA A 209 9.62 -4.37 10.56
C ALA A 209 8.40 -4.63 9.65
N CYS A 210 8.53 -5.53 8.68
CA CYS A 210 7.44 -5.94 7.82
C CYS A 210 6.34 -6.73 8.54
N VAL A 211 6.68 -7.60 9.50
CA VAL A 211 5.71 -8.32 10.34
C VAL A 211 4.91 -7.33 11.19
N ARG A 212 5.58 -6.32 11.77
CA ARG A 212 4.89 -5.21 12.48
C ARG A 212 3.87 -4.53 11.56
N GLU A 213 4.30 -4.01 10.41
CA GLU A 213 3.45 -3.34 9.41
C GLU A 213 2.28 -4.22 8.95
N VAL A 214 2.53 -5.49 8.59
CA VAL A 214 1.48 -6.42 8.13
C VAL A 214 0.42 -6.64 9.22
N TYR A 215 0.82 -6.73 10.49
CA TYR A 215 -0.11 -7.04 11.58
C TYR A 215 -0.84 -5.81 12.13
N THR A 216 -0.29 -4.58 12.01
CA THR A 216 -0.91 -3.33 12.47
C THR A 216 -1.62 -2.53 11.35
N GLY A 217 -1.07 -2.52 10.13
CA GLY A 217 -1.56 -1.74 8.99
C GLY A 217 -2.73 -2.36 8.24
N THR A 218 -3.05 -3.63 8.48
CA THR A 218 -4.19 -4.34 7.87
C THR A 218 -5.28 -4.67 8.90
N PRO A 219 -6.56 -4.77 8.52
CA PRO A 219 -7.61 -5.31 9.40
C PRO A 219 -7.33 -6.76 9.85
N GLN A 220 -7.86 -7.20 10.99
CA GLN A 220 -7.68 -8.58 11.47
C GLN A 220 -8.29 -9.65 10.55
N HIS A 221 -9.34 -9.29 9.81
CA HIS A 221 -9.97 -10.17 8.82
C HIS A 221 -9.22 -10.21 7.50
N ASP A 222 -8.28 -9.28 7.27
CA ASP A 222 -7.36 -9.34 6.14
C ASP A 222 -6.20 -10.27 6.52
N ARG A 223 -6.21 -11.45 5.91
CA ARG A 223 -5.28 -12.53 6.20
C ARG A 223 -4.22 -12.70 5.12
N GLU A 224 -4.33 -12.01 3.98
CA GLU A 224 -3.51 -12.34 2.79
C GLU A 224 -2.01 -12.22 3.09
N LEU A 225 -1.53 -11.05 3.52
CA LEU A 225 -0.12 -10.89 3.88
C LEU A 225 0.25 -11.57 5.21
N ARG A 226 -0.71 -11.74 6.13
CA ARG A 226 -0.49 -12.37 7.44
C ARG A 226 -0.16 -13.86 7.31
N ASP A 227 -0.79 -14.56 6.37
CA ASP A 227 -0.62 -16.00 6.15
C ASP A 227 0.63 -16.32 5.31
N GLU A 228 1.06 -15.41 4.42
CA GLU A 228 2.39 -15.47 3.81
C GLU A 228 3.49 -15.23 4.86
N MET A 229 3.33 -14.24 5.74
CA MET A 229 4.27 -13.98 6.84
C MET A 229 4.35 -15.13 7.85
N ARG A 230 3.22 -15.73 8.23
CA ARG A 230 3.17 -16.98 8.99
C ARG A 230 4.00 -18.08 8.33
N THR A 231 3.83 -18.26 7.03
CA THR A 231 4.53 -19.28 6.24
C THR A 231 6.04 -19.03 6.24
N ALA A 232 6.48 -17.79 6.03
CA ALA A 232 7.88 -17.39 6.11
C ALA A 232 8.47 -17.62 7.53
N LEU A 233 7.76 -17.20 8.58
CA LEU A 233 8.19 -17.39 9.98
C LEU A 233 8.28 -18.86 10.38
N ARG A 234 7.37 -19.74 9.91
CA ARG A 234 7.44 -21.18 10.18
C ARG A 234 8.64 -21.86 9.50
N VAL A 235 9.14 -21.33 8.38
CA VAL A 235 10.34 -21.86 7.73
C VAL A 235 11.62 -21.47 8.50
N ASN A 236 11.59 -20.33 9.20
CA ASN A 236 12.73 -19.73 9.91
C ASN A 236 12.43 -19.63 11.42
N MET A 237 12.10 -20.77 12.04
CA MET A 237 11.65 -20.85 13.44
C MET A 237 12.71 -20.42 14.46
N GLU A 238 14.00 -20.45 14.10
CA GLU A 238 15.13 -19.92 14.87
C GLU A 238 14.98 -18.42 15.20
N LEU A 239 14.19 -17.68 14.42
CA LEU A 239 13.86 -16.28 14.72
C LEU A 239 13.09 -16.12 16.03
N VAL A 240 12.35 -17.15 16.49
CA VAL A 240 11.62 -17.11 17.76
C VAL A 240 12.58 -17.07 18.97
N GLU A 241 13.84 -17.48 18.80
CA GLU A 241 14.89 -17.35 19.81
C GLU A 241 15.50 -15.93 19.85
N SER A 242 15.20 -15.08 18.87
CA SER A 242 15.69 -13.69 18.81
C SER A 242 14.94 -12.77 19.77
N GLU A 243 15.67 -12.03 20.59
CA GLU A 243 15.15 -10.99 21.51
C GLU A 243 14.21 -10.02 20.77
N LYS A 244 14.59 -9.52 19.59
CA LYS A 244 13.77 -8.61 18.77
C LYS A 244 12.44 -9.23 18.29
N MET A 245 12.40 -10.55 18.07
CA MET A 245 11.16 -11.25 17.72
C MET A 245 10.29 -11.47 18.96
N GLN A 246 10.88 -11.71 20.12
CA GLN A 246 10.18 -11.85 21.39
C GLN A 246 9.58 -10.49 21.83
N GLU A 247 10.30 -9.38 21.66
CA GLU A 247 9.77 -8.02 21.80
C GLU A 247 8.55 -7.80 20.89
N LEU A 248 8.66 -8.13 19.59
CA LEU A 248 7.57 -7.99 18.62
C LEU A 248 6.37 -8.90 18.94
N MET A 249 6.60 -10.11 19.47
CA MET A 249 5.56 -11.01 19.94
C MET A 249 4.86 -10.50 21.21
N LEU A 250 5.53 -9.73 22.06
CA LEU A 250 4.94 -9.10 23.25
C LEU A 250 4.16 -7.82 22.88
N GLU A 251 4.67 -7.03 21.92
CA GLU A 251 3.98 -5.88 21.33
C GLU A 251 2.71 -6.31 20.56
N ILE A 252 2.81 -7.40 19.79
CA ILE A 252 1.72 -7.93 18.96
C ILE A 252 1.49 -9.43 19.27
N PRO A 253 0.77 -9.76 20.36
CA PRO A 253 0.48 -11.14 20.75
C PRO A 253 -0.19 -11.99 19.68
N GLN A 254 -0.87 -11.36 18.71
CA GLN A 254 -1.46 -12.05 17.57
C GLN A 254 -0.40 -12.75 16.69
N VAL A 255 0.82 -12.22 16.58
CA VAL A 255 1.94 -12.86 15.86
C VAL A 255 2.31 -14.18 16.55
N ALA A 256 2.48 -14.17 17.87
CA ALA A 256 2.79 -15.37 18.66
C ALA A 256 1.69 -16.44 18.53
N ILE A 257 0.41 -16.03 18.64
CA ILE A 257 -0.75 -16.90 18.46
C ILE A 257 -0.76 -17.52 17.06
N ASP A 258 -0.55 -16.70 16.02
CA ASP A 258 -0.59 -17.15 14.63
C ASP A 258 0.57 -18.13 14.30
N VAL A 259 1.78 -17.91 14.83
CA VAL A 259 2.91 -18.85 14.69
C VAL A 259 2.68 -20.14 15.48
N LEU A 260 2.21 -20.06 16.73
CA LEU A 260 1.93 -21.25 17.57
C LEU A 260 0.85 -22.14 16.97
N LEU A 261 -0.23 -21.55 16.44
CA LEU A 261 -1.30 -22.30 15.79
C LEU A 261 -0.83 -22.96 14.48
N ASP A 262 0.05 -22.32 13.72
CA ASP A 262 0.60 -22.90 12.49
C ASP A 262 1.57 -24.04 12.79
N TYR A 263 2.46 -23.84 13.77
CA TYR A 263 3.37 -24.88 14.25
C TYR A 263 2.62 -26.09 14.80
N HIS A 264 1.54 -25.90 15.57
CA HIS A 264 0.70 -26.99 16.06
C HIS A 264 0.02 -27.76 14.91
N GLN A 265 -0.49 -27.06 13.89
CA GLN A 265 -1.14 -27.70 12.75
C GLN A 265 -0.16 -28.56 11.94
N HIS A 266 1.04 -28.04 11.68
CA HIS A 266 2.06 -28.75 10.90
C HIS A 266 2.70 -29.93 11.67
N ASN A 267 2.85 -29.83 12.99
CA ASN A 267 3.43 -30.89 13.83
C ASN A 267 2.37 -31.84 14.44
N ARG A 268 1.10 -31.73 14.04
CA ARG A 268 0.03 -32.55 14.60
C ARG A 268 0.24 -34.03 14.26
N PRO A 269 0.37 -34.94 15.25
CA PRO A 269 0.61 -36.35 14.97
C PRO A 269 -0.56 -36.94 14.17
N ASN A 270 -0.23 -37.63 13.08
CA ASN A 270 -1.18 -38.11 12.07
C ASN A 270 -2.10 -39.22 12.63
N THR A 271 -3.14 -38.77 13.32
CA THR A 271 -4.11 -39.56 14.09
C THR A 271 -5.41 -39.80 13.32
N ALA A 272 -5.42 -39.51 12.01
CA ALA A 272 -6.51 -39.89 11.12
C ALA A 272 -6.53 -41.43 10.99
N PRO A 273 -7.61 -42.12 11.38
CA PRO A 273 -7.69 -43.57 11.22
C PRO A 273 -7.65 -43.90 9.72
N LYS A 274 -6.71 -44.78 9.32
CA LYS A 274 -6.61 -45.29 7.96
C LYS A 274 -7.96 -45.88 7.56
N LYS A 275 -8.69 -45.19 6.66
CA LYS A 275 -10.04 -45.61 6.21
C LYS A 275 -9.96 -47.04 5.69
N SER A 276 -10.51 -47.98 6.45
CA SER A 276 -10.51 -49.39 6.08
C SER A 276 -11.16 -49.58 4.72
N PRO A 277 -10.60 -50.41 3.82
CA PRO A 277 -11.10 -50.53 2.46
C PRO A 277 -12.56 -51.01 2.50
N LYS A 278 -13.47 -50.21 1.92
CA LYS A 278 -14.89 -50.55 1.82
C LYS A 278 -15.02 -51.89 1.10
N LYS A 279 -15.36 -52.96 1.82
CA LYS A 279 -15.72 -54.24 1.21
C LYS A 279 -16.93 -54.01 0.29
N ARG A 280 -16.67 -53.97 -1.01
CA ARG A 280 -17.68 -53.81 -2.06
C ARG A 280 -18.57 -55.05 -2.06
N LEU A 281 -19.69 -54.97 -1.35
CA LEU A 281 -20.75 -55.98 -1.42
C LEU A 281 -21.13 -56.18 -2.89
N LYS A 282 -20.91 -57.39 -3.40
CA LYS A 282 -21.45 -57.83 -4.67
C LYS A 282 -22.93 -58.16 -4.45
N SER A 283 -23.82 -57.32 -4.99
CA SER A 283 -25.18 -57.75 -5.31
C SER A 283 -25.12 -58.56 -6.61
N GLU A 284 -24.97 -59.88 -6.49
CA GLU A 284 -25.12 -60.78 -7.64
C GLU A 284 -26.62 -61.02 -7.86
N CYS A 285 -27.16 -60.40 -8.91
CA CYS A 285 -28.46 -60.75 -9.44
C CYS A 285 -28.30 -61.96 -10.36
N TRP A 286 -28.97 -63.07 -10.05
CA TRP A 286 -29.89 -63.84 -10.91
C TRP A 286 -30.35 -65.09 -10.15
#